data_AF-A0A8T0S245-F1
#
_entry.id   AF-A0A8T0S245-F1
#
_cell.length_a   1.000
_cell.length_b   1.000
_cell.length_c   1.000
_cell.angle_alpha   90.00
_cell.angle_beta   90.00
_cell.angle_gamma   90.00
#
_symmetry.space_group_name_H-M   'P 1'
#
loop_
_entity.id
_entity.type
_entity.pdbx_description
1 polymer ?
#
loop_
_entity_poly.entity_id
_entity_poly.type
_entity_poly.pdbx_seq_one_letter_code
_entity_poly.pdbx_strand_id
1 'polypeptide(L)'
;MRLIQRELKYSGRAGCQERALPPRLHFSSAMDMGIHALSFLKVLLRGLLLLDMPFMLWIILVLVCHMVCMATLQALMEWWTMSLNSMKEVRELPHFLLGQSMGGAVALKIHLKQQKEWDGVLLVAPMCKISEDVTPPAPVLKALSILSCLLPEAKLFPQKDIGDLAFRDPRKRKVAEYNAISYSDQMRLRTAVELLKATNDIESQLEEISSPLLILHGGADMVTDPQVSKFLYEKASTKDKTLKLYDGSYHSILEGEPDDRISTAINDIISWLDSHC
;
A
#
# COMPACT_ATOMS: atom_id res chain seq x y z
N MET A 1 24.88 1.83 -45.90
CA MET A 1 26.30 1.61 -45.56
C MET A 1 27.07 2.91 -45.83
N ARG A 2 27.61 3.53 -44.77
CA ARG A 2 28.55 4.67 -44.72
C ARG A 2 28.05 6.05 -45.14
N LEU A 3 27.94 6.94 -44.15
CA LEU A 3 28.16 8.39 -44.30
C LEU A 3 29.11 8.81 -43.16
N ILE A 4 30.31 9.25 -43.53
CA ILE A 4 31.38 9.73 -42.66
C ILE A 4 31.64 11.21 -42.99
N GLN A 5 31.55 12.01 -41.93
CA GLN A 5 32.31 13.22 -41.55
C GLN A 5 32.57 14.35 -42.56
N ARG A 6 32.29 15.57 -42.09
CA ARG A 6 33.28 16.66 -42.08
C ARG A 6 33.10 17.60 -40.89
N GLU A 7 34.05 17.46 -39.96
CA GLU A 7 34.64 18.40 -39.01
C GLU A 7 34.54 19.91 -39.34
N LEU A 8 34.34 20.78 -38.33
CA LEU A 8 35.42 21.59 -37.71
C LEU A 8 34.90 22.58 -36.64
N LYS A 9 35.71 22.70 -35.57
CA LYS A 9 35.65 23.58 -34.38
C LYS A 9 35.61 25.09 -34.68
N TYR A 10 34.96 25.89 -33.81
CA TYR A 10 35.41 27.23 -33.33
C TYR A 10 34.62 27.59 -32.03
N SER A 11 35.27 27.58 -30.85
CA SER A 11 35.77 28.74 -30.08
C SER A 11 34.68 29.64 -29.45
N GLY A 12 34.71 29.80 -28.12
CA GLY A 12 33.76 30.60 -27.36
C GLY A 12 34.16 32.07 -27.14
N ARG A 13 33.16 32.93 -26.93
CA ARG A 13 33.03 33.93 -25.84
C ARG A 13 31.76 34.77 -26.02
N ALA A 14 31.11 35.02 -24.88
CA ALA A 14 30.13 36.03 -24.50
C ALA A 14 29.55 37.00 -25.55
N GLY A 15 28.21 37.08 -25.57
CA GLY A 15 27.44 38.19 -26.14
C GLY A 15 25.99 38.14 -25.66
N CYS A 16 25.62 39.05 -24.77
CA CYS A 16 24.27 39.24 -24.26
C CYS A 16 23.38 39.85 -25.35
N GLN A 17 22.24 39.24 -25.67
CA GLN A 17 21.16 39.89 -26.40
C GLN A 17 19.82 39.27 -26.01
N GLU A 18 19.01 40.08 -25.32
CA GLU A 18 17.60 39.83 -25.03
C GLU A 18 16.85 39.41 -26.28
N ARG A 19 16.12 38.29 -26.19
CA ARG A 19 15.08 37.94 -27.16
C ARG A 19 13.85 37.42 -26.41
N ALA A 20 12.73 38.03 -26.76
CA ALA A 20 11.45 38.02 -26.07
C ALA A 20 10.87 36.62 -25.77
N LEU A 21 10.29 36.50 -24.57
CA LEU A 21 9.44 35.39 -24.13
C LEU A 21 8.07 35.43 -24.84
N PRO A 22 7.54 34.31 -25.36
CA PRO A 22 6.12 34.16 -25.67
C PRO A 22 5.30 33.85 -24.40
N PRO A 23 3.97 34.03 -24.42
CA PRO A 23 3.18 34.40 -23.24
C PRO A 23 2.95 33.26 -22.24
N ARG A 24 2.87 33.66 -20.97
CA ARG A 24 2.57 32.85 -19.78
C ARG A 24 1.30 32.01 -19.97
N LEU A 25 1.46 30.68 -19.99
CA LEU A 25 0.41 29.75 -19.59
C LEU A 25 0.36 29.77 -18.06
N HIS A 26 -0.72 30.34 -17.52
CA HIS A 26 -1.05 30.25 -16.10
C HIS A 26 -1.32 28.77 -15.74
N PHE A 27 -0.34 28.09 -15.16
CA PHE A 27 -0.54 26.85 -14.40
C PHE A 27 -0.84 27.23 -12.94
N SER A 28 -2.11 27.40 -12.62
CA SER A 28 -2.61 27.47 -11.25
C SER A 28 -3.56 26.30 -11.04
N SER A 29 -3.04 25.25 -10.40
CA SER A 29 -3.77 24.17 -9.69
C SER A 29 -2.87 22.95 -9.41
N ALA A 30 -1.81 22.73 -10.19
CA ALA A 30 -0.89 21.60 -9.98
C ALA A 30 0.20 21.86 -8.91
N MET A 31 0.49 23.12 -8.60
CA MET A 31 1.52 23.48 -7.60
C MET A 31 1.05 23.30 -6.15
N ASP A 32 -0.24 23.46 -5.86
CA ASP A 32 -0.74 23.34 -4.47
C ASP A 32 -0.82 21.88 -3.99
N MET A 33 -1.17 20.92 -4.87
CA MET A 33 -1.02 19.49 -4.55
C MET A 33 0.44 19.07 -4.37
N GLY A 34 1.36 19.73 -5.09
CA GLY A 34 2.79 19.53 -4.94
C GLY A 34 3.29 19.93 -3.55
N ILE A 35 2.78 21.02 -2.96
CA ILE A 35 3.24 21.51 -1.65
C ILE A 35 2.81 20.56 -0.52
N HIS A 36 1.59 20.00 -0.58
CA HIS A 36 1.11 19.00 0.38
C HIS A 36 1.80 17.63 0.23
N ALA A 37 2.06 17.21 -1.01
CA ALA A 37 2.88 16.02 -1.29
C ALA A 37 4.35 16.22 -0.85
N LEU A 38 4.91 17.43 -0.99
CA LEU A 38 6.25 17.77 -0.51
C LEU A 38 6.32 17.87 1.02
N SER A 39 5.27 18.29 1.73
CA SER A 39 5.24 18.22 3.19
C SER A 39 5.14 16.79 3.70
N PHE A 40 4.32 15.94 3.05
CA PHE A 40 4.20 14.52 3.38
C PHE A 40 5.50 13.77 3.07
N LEU A 41 6.12 14.05 1.91
CA LEU A 41 7.42 13.53 1.53
C LEU A 41 8.55 14.05 2.43
N LYS A 42 8.47 15.27 2.96
CA LYS A 42 9.44 15.79 3.95
C LYS A 42 9.33 15.10 5.31
N VAL A 43 8.12 14.77 5.77
CA VAL A 43 7.91 14.00 7.00
C VAL A 43 8.38 12.55 6.81
N LEU A 44 8.03 11.93 5.68
CA LEU A 44 8.50 10.60 5.29
C LEU A 44 10.03 10.57 5.15
N LEU A 45 10.63 11.53 4.44
CA LEU A 45 12.08 11.66 4.25
C LEU A 45 12.81 11.99 5.56
N ARG A 46 12.23 12.76 6.48
CA ARG A 46 12.80 12.97 7.81
C ARG A 46 12.80 11.69 8.64
N GLY A 47 11.77 10.87 8.55
CA GLY A 47 11.75 9.52 9.15
C GLY A 47 12.76 8.56 8.50
N LEU A 48 12.92 8.63 7.18
CA LEU A 48 13.86 7.81 6.40
C LEU A 48 15.33 8.22 6.57
N LEU A 49 15.63 9.52 6.79
CA LEU A 49 16.97 10.03 7.02
C LEU A 49 17.52 9.70 8.42
N LEU A 50 16.66 9.27 9.35
CA LEU A 50 17.05 8.80 10.69
C LEU A 50 17.39 7.30 10.72
N LEU A 51 17.20 6.59 9.62
CA LEU A 51 17.51 5.16 9.49
C LEU A 51 18.82 4.98 8.72
N ASP A 52 19.72 4.18 9.29
CA ASP A 52 21.01 3.87 8.68
C ASP A 52 20.80 3.23 7.29
N MET A 53 21.32 3.90 6.24
CA MET A 53 21.24 3.47 4.82
C MET A 53 21.52 1.97 4.56
N PRO A 54 22.49 1.30 5.22
CA PRO A 54 22.70 -0.13 5.02
C PRO A 54 21.53 -1.02 5.49
N PHE A 55 20.75 -0.59 6.48
CA PHE A 55 19.59 -1.35 6.97
C PHE A 55 18.38 -1.20 6.05
N MET A 56 18.20 -0.01 5.46
CA MET A 56 17.15 0.22 4.48
C MET A 56 17.38 -0.61 3.19
N LEU A 57 18.65 -0.71 2.77
CA LEU A 57 19.07 -1.63 1.71
C LEU A 57 18.81 -3.09 2.07
N TRP A 58 19.02 -3.51 3.33
CA TRP A 58 18.70 -4.86 3.80
C TRP A 58 17.19 -5.14 3.81
N ILE A 59 16.35 -4.19 4.23
CA ILE A 59 14.88 -4.31 4.15
C ILE A 59 14.43 -4.47 2.70
N ILE A 60 14.91 -3.62 1.80
CA ILE A 60 14.60 -3.72 0.37
C ILE A 60 15.08 -5.08 -0.16
N LEU A 61 16.27 -5.54 0.22
CA LEU A 61 16.79 -6.85 -0.19
C LEU A 61 15.97 -8.00 0.38
N VAL A 62 15.47 -7.93 1.62
CA VAL A 62 14.64 -8.98 2.24
C VAL A 62 13.25 -9.03 1.60
N LEU A 63 12.65 -7.86 1.32
CA LEU A 63 11.37 -7.73 0.63
C LEU A 63 11.43 -8.20 -0.83
N VAL A 64 12.58 -8.02 -1.49
CA VAL A 64 12.79 -8.38 -2.90
C VAL A 64 13.34 -9.80 -3.09
N CYS A 65 14.17 -10.32 -2.18
CA CYS A 65 14.88 -11.60 -2.36
C CYS A 65 14.35 -12.78 -1.53
N HIS A 66 13.54 -12.58 -0.50
CA HIS A 66 13.02 -13.70 0.29
C HIS A 66 11.50 -13.68 0.32
N MET A 67 10.94 -14.87 0.17
CA MET A 67 9.54 -15.23 0.40
C MET A 67 8.88 -14.23 1.35
N VAL A 68 7.89 -13.47 0.86
CA VAL A 68 7.10 -12.53 1.68
C VAL A 68 6.31 -13.36 2.69
N CYS A 69 6.98 -13.73 3.78
CA CYS A 69 6.35 -14.34 4.93
C CYS A 69 5.70 -13.19 5.70
N MET A 70 4.38 -13.26 5.89
CA MET A 70 3.64 -12.27 6.67
C MET A 70 4.25 -12.05 8.06
N ALA A 71 4.85 -13.09 8.66
CA ALA A 71 5.57 -12.99 9.93
C ALA A 71 6.80 -12.08 9.86
N THR A 72 7.54 -12.08 8.75
CA THR A 72 8.72 -11.21 8.57
C THR A 72 8.31 -9.75 8.42
N LEU A 73 7.26 -9.48 7.63
CA LEU A 73 6.69 -8.13 7.49
C LEU A 73 6.19 -7.59 8.83
N GLN A 74 5.48 -8.44 9.57
CA GLN A 74 4.99 -8.09 10.89
C GLN A 74 6.13 -7.80 11.87
N ALA A 75 7.15 -8.66 11.95
CA ALA A 75 8.30 -8.45 12.83
C ALA A 75 9.07 -7.16 12.50
N LEU A 76 9.19 -6.82 11.21
CA LEU A 76 9.82 -5.57 10.78
C LEU A 76 9.03 -4.35 11.26
N MET A 77 7.70 -4.39 11.16
CA MET A 77 6.84 -3.31 11.62
C MET A 77 6.77 -3.21 13.15
N GLU A 78 6.81 -4.32 13.87
CA GLU A 78 6.95 -4.34 15.32
C GLU A 78 8.26 -3.65 15.75
N TRP A 79 9.38 -3.99 15.10
CA TRP A 79 10.67 -3.35 15.35
C TRP A 79 10.63 -1.85 15.03
N TRP A 80 9.99 -1.46 13.93
CA TRP A 80 9.81 -0.06 13.56
C TRP A 80 9.01 0.69 14.63
N THR A 81 7.91 0.12 15.12
CA THR A 81 7.07 0.70 16.17
C THR A 81 7.85 0.88 17.47
N MET A 82 8.61 -0.14 17.89
CA MET A 82 9.50 -0.04 19.05
C MET A 82 10.54 1.07 18.89
N SER A 83 11.07 1.24 17.67
CA SER A 83 12.05 2.28 17.36
C SER A 83 11.42 3.66 17.40
N LEU A 84 10.20 3.84 16.86
CA LEU A 84 9.44 5.10 16.95
C LEU A 84 9.15 5.47 18.42
N ASN A 85 8.67 4.52 19.22
CA ASN A 85 8.36 4.76 20.64
C ASN A 85 9.59 5.11 21.48
N SER A 86 10.79 4.77 21.02
CA SER A 86 12.05 5.16 21.67
C SER A 86 12.45 6.61 21.40
N MET A 87 11.89 7.25 20.36
CA MET A 87 12.18 8.63 19.99
C MET A 87 11.26 9.60 20.72
N LYS A 88 11.83 10.39 21.64
CA LYS A 88 11.09 11.37 22.48
C LYS A 88 10.25 12.36 21.68
N GLU A 89 10.65 12.69 20.47
CA GLU A 89 10.03 13.72 19.63
C GLU A 89 8.69 13.28 19.02
N VAL A 90 8.50 11.97 18.83
CA VAL A 90 7.27 11.43 18.21
C VAL A 90 6.43 10.62 19.20
N ARG A 91 7.00 10.21 20.34
CA ARG A 91 6.35 9.39 21.36
C ARG A 91 5.02 9.97 21.88
N GLU A 92 4.91 11.29 21.98
CA GLU A 92 3.71 11.97 22.51
C GLU A 92 2.69 12.34 21.42
N LEU A 93 2.98 12.03 20.14
CA LEU A 93 2.06 12.28 19.04
C LEU A 93 1.10 11.09 18.86
N PRO A 94 -0.11 11.31 18.30
CA PRO A 94 -1.00 10.21 17.93
C PRO A 94 -0.36 9.25 16.93
N HIS A 95 -0.53 7.94 17.16
CA HIS A 95 -0.02 6.86 16.31
C HIS A 95 -1.16 6.16 15.57
N PHE A 96 -1.11 6.18 14.25
CA PHE A 96 -2.09 5.53 13.39
C PHE A 96 -1.46 4.44 12.53
N LEU A 97 -2.17 3.32 12.37
CA LEU A 97 -1.84 2.30 11.38
C LEU A 97 -2.60 2.55 10.10
N LEU A 98 -1.90 2.57 8.96
CA LEU A 98 -2.51 2.58 7.63
C LEU A 98 -2.11 1.32 6.87
N GLY A 99 -3.10 0.57 6.38
CA GLY A 99 -2.85 -0.62 5.59
C GLY A 99 -3.78 -0.73 4.39
N GLN A 100 -3.21 -0.92 3.20
CA GLN A 100 -3.96 -1.19 1.98
C GLN A 100 -3.82 -2.66 1.55
N SER A 101 -4.91 -3.33 1.16
CA SER A 101 -4.88 -4.71 0.65
C SER A 101 -4.22 -5.68 1.65
N MET A 102 -3.19 -6.43 1.21
CA MET A 102 -2.34 -7.24 2.09
C MET A 102 -1.71 -6.42 3.23
N GLY A 103 -1.37 -5.15 3.00
CA GLY A 103 -0.91 -4.23 4.04
C GLY A 103 -1.98 -3.99 5.13
N GLY A 104 -3.26 -4.07 4.77
CA GLY A 104 -4.37 -4.07 5.73
C GLY A 104 -4.35 -5.29 6.65
N ALA A 105 -4.02 -6.48 6.11
CA ALA A 105 -3.83 -7.68 6.92
C ALA A 105 -2.65 -7.53 7.88
N VAL A 106 -1.53 -6.96 7.40
CA VAL A 106 -0.36 -6.66 8.25
C VAL A 106 -0.73 -5.68 9.37
N ALA A 107 -1.41 -4.58 9.04
CA ALA A 107 -1.88 -3.59 10.03
C ALA A 107 -2.79 -4.24 11.09
N LEU A 108 -3.74 -5.09 10.68
CA LEU A 108 -4.60 -5.83 11.60
C LEU A 108 -3.80 -6.77 12.51
N LYS A 109 -2.82 -7.52 11.99
CA LYS A 109 -1.99 -8.40 12.83
C LYS A 109 -1.13 -7.64 13.84
N ILE A 110 -0.64 -6.46 13.47
CA ILE A 110 0.10 -5.57 14.39
C ILE A 110 -0.84 -5.07 15.48
N HIS A 111 -2.00 -4.53 15.09
CA HIS A 111 -3.02 -4.05 16.02
C HIS A 111 -3.43 -5.14 17.02
N LEU A 112 -3.74 -6.35 16.54
CA LEU A 112 -4.15 -7.46 17.40
C LEU A 112 -3.09 -7.84 18.45
N LYS A 113 -1.80 -7.65 18.16
CA LYS A 113 -0.72 -7.84 19.14
C LYS A 113 -0.47 -6.64 20.05
N GLN A 114 -0.78 -5.43 19.59
CA GLN A 114 -0.43 -4.16 20.24
C GLN A 114 -1.66 -3.25 20.38
N GLN A 115 -2.78 -3.81 20.84
CA GLN A 115 -4.10 -3.13 20.75
C GLN A 115 -4.17 -1.76 21.45
N LYS A 116 -3.28 -1.51 22.41
CA LYS A 116 -3.28 -0.28 23.22
C LYS A 116 -2.29 0.78 22.73
N GLU A 117 -1.49 0.47 21.71
CA GLU A 117 -0.42 1.35 21.22
C GLU A 117 -0.88 2.24 20.06
N TRP A 118 -2.11 2.03 19.55
CA TRP A 118 -2.61 2.70 18.36
C TRP A 118 -3.85 3.52 18.65
N ASP A 119 -3.78 4.82 18.36
CA ASP A 119 -4.88 5.78 18.48
C ASP A 119 -5.92 5.60 17.37
N GLY A 120 -5.56 4.90 16.29
CA GLY A 120 -6.51 4.49 15.28
C GLY A 120 -5.93 3.60 14.18
N VAL A 121 -6.82 2.89 13.50
CA VAL A 121 -6.49 1.96 12.41
C VAL A 121 -7.26 2.36 11.15
N LEU A 122 -6.55 2.57 10.07
CA LEU A 122 -7.06 2.96 8.77
C LEU A 122 -6.78 1.87 7.74
N LEU A 123 -7.85 1.35 7.15
CA LEU A 123 -7.78 0.23 6.24
C LEU A 123 -8.39 0.59 4.88
N VAL A 124 -7.66 0.30 3.81
CA VAL A 124 -8.09 0.53 2.43
C VAL A 124 -8.14 -0.80 1.71
N ALA A 125 -9.33 -1.21 1.26
CA ALA A 125 -9.57 -2.51 0.64
C ALA A 125 -8.86 -3.68 1.38
N PRO A 126 -9.02 -3.83 2.71
CA PRO A 126 -8.17 -4.73 3.50
C PRO A 126 -8.43 -6.21 3.23
N MET A 127 -7.35 -6.99 3.19
CA MET A 127 -7.40 -8.46 3.12
C MET A 127 -7.63 -9.09 4.50
N CYS A 128 -8.84 -8.94 5.05
CA CYS A 128 -9.21 -9.43 6.39
C CYS A 128 -10.00 -10.75 6.40
N LYS A 129 -10.53 -11.15 5.23
CA LYS A 129 -11.17 -12.45 4.98
C LYS A 129 -10.90 -12.84 3.52
N ILE A 130 -10.86 -14.14 3.23
CA ILE A 130 -10.84 -14.64 1.85
C ILE A 130 -12.26 -15.10 1.54
N SER A 131 -12.80 -14.65 0.40
CA SER A 131 -14.16 -15.00 0.00
C SER A 131 -14.32 -16.53 -0.10
N GLU A 132 -15.47 -17.03 0.32
CA GLU A 132 -15.77 -18.48 0.32
C GLU A 132 -15.72 -19.04 -1.10
N ASP A 133 -16.07 -18.23 -2.11
CA ASP A 133 -16.04 -18.60 -3.53
C ASP A 133 -14.64 -18.91 -4.07
N VAL A 134 -13.60 -18.36 -3.44
CA VAL A 134 -12.20 -18.56 -3.84
C VAL A 134 -11.40 -19.40 -2.84
N THR A 135 -12.02 -19.81 -1.73
CA THR A 135 -11.37 -20.62 -0.71
C THR A 135 -11.40 -22.09 -1.13
N PRO A 136 -10.23 -22.74 -1.34
CA PRO A 136 -10.21 -24.16 -1.70
C PRO A 136 -10.79 -25.03 -0.57
N PRO A 137 -11.39 -26.20 -0.89
CA PRO A 137 -11.84 -27.15 0.13
C PRO A 137 -10.72 -27.53 1.10
N ALA A 138 -11.05 -27.78 2.37
CA ALA A 138 -10.07 -28.07 3.42
C ALA A 138 -9.03 -29.17 3.09
N PRO A 139 -9.38 -30.28 2.40
CA PRO A 139 -8.39 -31.26 1.96
C PRO A 139 -7.38 -30.70 0.95
N VAL A 140 -7.84 -29.83 0.05
CA VAL A 140 -7.00 -29.15 -0.95
C VAL A 140 -6.06 -28.16 -0.25
N LEU A 141 -6.58 -27.38 0.70
CA LEU A 141 -5.75 -26.49 1.52
C LEU A 141 -4.65 -27.23 2.28
N LYS A 142 -4.96 -28.42 2.82
CA LYS A 142 -3.98 -29.26 3.50
C LYS A 142 -2.91 -29.77 2.54
N ALA A 143 -3.30 -30.22 1.35
CA ALA A 143 -2.37 -30.64 0.32
C ALA A 143 -1.46 -29.48 -0.15
N LEU A 144 -2.04 -28.31 -0.41
CA LEU A 144 -1.31 -27.10 -0.79
C LEU A 144 -0.35 -26.66 0.33
N SER A 145 -0.76 -26.78 1.60
CA SER A 145 0.11 -26.49 2.74
C SER A 145 1.33 -27.40 2.80
N ILE A 146 1.14 -28.71 2.61
CA ILE A 146 2.25 -29.67 2.55
C ILE A 146 3.15 -29.37 1.34
N LEU A 147 2.55 -29.15 0.17
CA LEU A 147 3.28 -28.84 -1.05
C LEU A 147 4.08 -27.53 -0.92
N SER A 148 3.55 -26.53 -0.20
CA SER A 148 4.25 -25.26 0.05
C SER A 148 5.51 -25.41 0.92
N CYS A 149 5.62 -26.48 1.70
CA CYS A 149 6.83 -26.81 2.44
C CYS A 149 7.87 -27.52 1.55
N LEU A 150 7.41 -28.32 0.59
CA LEU A 150 8.28 -29.08 -0.31
C LEU A 150 8.77 -28.24 -1.50
N LEU A 151 7.89 -27.41 -2.07
CA LEU A 151 8.12 -26.57 -3.25
C LEU A 151 7.67 -25.13 -2.97
N PRO A 152 8.32 -24.40 -2.03
CA PRO A 152 7.90 -23.06 -1.61
C PRO A 152 7.93 -22.02 -2.74
N GLU A 153 8.83 -22.21 -3.71
CA GLU A 153 9.02 -21.31 -4.85
C GLU A 153 8.14 -21.64 -6.07
N ALA A 154 7.36 -22.73 -6.01
CA ALA A 154 6.45 -23.09 -7.09
C ALA A 154 5.44 -21.95 -7.31
N LYS A 155 5.23 -21.58 -8.58
CA LYS A 155 4.29 -20.53 -8.97
C LYS A 155 2.87 -21.09 -9.10
N LEU A 156 1.88 -20.31 -8.68
CA LEU A 156 0.48 -20.66 -8.87
C LEU A 156 0.04 -20.35 -10.31
N PHE A 157 -0.53 -21.35 -10.98
CA PHE A 157 -1.03 -21.25 -12.35
C PHE A 157 -2.42 -21.89 -12.46
N PRO A 158 -3.36 -21.32 -13.22
CA PRO A 158 -3.35 -19.97 -13.82
C PRO A 158 -3.80 -18.88 -12.82
N GLN A 159 -3.28 -17.66 -12.96
CA GLN A 159 -3.67 -16.50 -12.16
C GLN A 159 -4.36 -15.46 -13.06
N LYS A 160 -5.41 -14.80 -12.54
CA LYS A 160 -6.02 -13.63 -13.20
C LYS A 160 -5.05 -12.44 -13.12
N ASP A 161 -5.00 -11.61 -14.17
CA ASP A 161 -4.26 -10.35 -14.13
C ASP A 161 -4.93 -9.42 -13.09
N ILE A 162 -4.24 -9.20 -11.97
CA ILE A 162 -4.75 -8.36 -10.89
C ILE A 162 -4.80 -6.89 -11.33
N GLY A 163 -3.97 -6.47 -12.29
CA GLY A 163 -3.93 -5.09 -12.78
C GLY A 163 -5.27 -4.64 -13.38
N ASP A 164 -5.89 -5.50 -14.20
CA ASP A 164 -7.23 -5.26 -14.78
C ASP A 164 -8.34 -5.16 -13.73
N LEU A 165 -8.19 -5.89 -12.63
CA LEU A 165 -9.19 -5.97 -11.56
C LEU A 165 -8.99 -4.86 -10.52
N ALA A 166 -7.76 -4.39 -10.35
CA ALA A 166 -7.41 -3.43 -9.31
C ALA A 166 -7.53 -1.96 -9.76
N PHE A 167 -7.25 -1.68 -11.04
CA PHE A 167 -7.20 -0.32 -11.58
C PHE A 167 -8.38 -0.06 -12.51
N ARG A 168 -9.16 0.96 -12.19
CA ARG A 168 -10.25 1.42 -13.05
C ARG A 168 -9.79 2.35 -14.15
N ASP A 169 -8.85 3.26 -13.87
CA ASP A 169 -8.23 4.13 -14.88
C ASP A 169 -7.06 3.41 -15.58
N PRO A 170 -7.18 3.08 -16.87
CA PRO A 170 -6.13 2.36 -17.60
C PRO A 170 -4.80 3.14 -17.69
N ARG A 171 -4.84 4.47 -17.58
CA ARG A 171 -3.62 5.30 -17.58
C ARG A 171 -2.83 5.09 -16.30
N LYS A 172 -3.52 5.00 -15.17
CA LYS A 172 -2.88 4.79 -13.85
C LYS A 172 -2.32 3.38 -13.73
N ARG A 173 -3.01 2.40 -14.28
CA ARG A 173 -2.47 1.04 -14.45
C ARG A 173 -1.14 1.05 -15.20
N LYS A 174 -1.09 1.67 -16.38
CA LYS A 174 0.14 1.73 -17.17
C LYS A 174 1.29 2.35 -16.37
N VAL A 175 1.02 3.40 -15.60
CA VAL A 175 2.02 4.00 -14.71
C VAL A 175 2.48 3.01 -13.64
N ALA A 176 1.57 2.26 -13.03
CA ALA A 176 1.89 1.24 -12.03
C ALA A 176 2.75 0.10 -12.60
N GLU A 177 2.53 -0.31 -13.85
CA GLU A 177 3.33 -1.34 -14.56
C GLU A 177 4.80 -0.93 -14.76
N TYR A 178 5.10 0.38 -14.81
CA TYR A 178 6.49 0.87 -14.90
C TYR A 178 7.23 0.88 -13.56
N ASN A 179 6.61 0.42 -12.48
CA ASN A 179 7.24 0.41 -11.17
C ASN A 179 8.33 -0.67 -11.06
N ALA A 180 9.59 -0.25 -11.17
CA ALA A 180 10.76 -1.13 -11.17
C ALA A 180 11.00 -1.90 -9.85
N ILE A 181 10.40 -1.47 -8.74
CA ILE A 181 10.49 -2.18 -7.45
C ILE A 181 9.31 -3.14 -7.22
N SER A 182 8.33 -3.16 -8.12
CA SER A 182 7.20 -4.09 -8.01
C SER A 182 7.60 -5.51 -8.39
N TYR A 183 7.09 -6.49 -7.65
CA TYR A 183 7.20 -7.90 -8.04
C TYR A 183 6.18 -8.18 -9.14
N SER A 184 6.68 -8.39 -10.37
CA SER A 184 5.84 -8.59 -11.57
C SER A 184 5.62 -10.06 -11.94
N ASP A 185 6.13 -10.98 -11.13
CA ASP A 185 6.06 -12.41 -11.40
C ASP A 185 4.93 -13.05 -10.60
N GLN A 186 4.63 -14.32 -10.89
CA GLN A 186 3.45 -14.97 -10.32
C GLN A 186 3.56 -15.24 -8.84
N MET A 187 2.40 -15.25 -8.16
CA MET A 187 2.35 -15.54 -6.75
C MET A 187 2.92 -16.93 -6.46
N ARG A 188 3.86 -16.99 -5.52
CA ARG A 188 4.46 -18.24 -5.06
C ARG A 188 3.49 -18.99 -4.15
N LEU A 189 3.50 -20.31 -4.22
CA LEU A 189 2.64 -21.21 -3.45
C LEU A 189 2.77 -20.95 -1.94
N ARG A 190 4.00 -20.76 -1.44
CA ARG A 190 4.18 -20.45 -0.01
C ARG A 190 3.48 -19.16 0.38
N THR A 191 3.63 -18.10 -0.42
CA THR A 191 2.98 -16.82 -0.15
C THR A 191 1.47 -16.98 -0.04
N ALA A 192 0.83 -17.68 -0.99
CA ALA A 192 -0.61 -17.92 -0.93
C ALA A 192 -1.05 -18.66 0.34
N VAL A 193 -0.31 -19.71 0.74
CA VAL A 193 -0.60 -20.46 1.97
C VAL A 193 -0.43 -19.58 3.22
N GLU A 194 0.59 -18.73 3.27
CA GLU A 194 0.77 -17.80 4.39
C GLU A 194 -0.31 -16.72 4.43
N LEU A 195 -0.76 -16.20 3.28
CA LEU A 195 -1.88 -15.26 3.21
C LEU A 195 -3.17 -15.92 3.70
N LEU A 196 -3.47 -17.15 3.25
CA LEU A 196 -4.62 -17.93 3.73
C LEU A 196 -4.61 -18.11 5.26
N LYS A 197 -3.47 -18.51 5.82
CA LYS A 197 -3.32 -18.67 7.27
C LYS A 197 -3.47 -17.34 8.01
N ALA A 198 -2.83 -16.28 7.52
CA ALA A 198 -2.90 -14.96 8.13
C ALA A 198 -4.33 -14.43 8.15
N THR A 199 -5.06 -14.60 7.06
CA THR A 199 -6.44 -14.14 6.96
C THR A 199 -7.39 -14.94 7.84
N ASN A 200 -7.24 -16.28 7.93
CA ASN A 200 -8.04 -17.09 8.86
C ASN A 200 -7.78 -16.72 10.33
N ASP A 201 -6.51 -16.46 10.67
CA ASP A 201 -6.10 -16.01 12.00
C ASP A 201 -6.72 -14.64 12.36
N ILE A 202 -6.67 -13.69 11.44
CA ILE A 202 -7.33 -12.37 11.57
C ILE A 202 -8.83 -12.52 11.72
N GLU A 203 -9.48 -13.32 10.87
CA GLU A 203 -10.93 -13.53 10.88
C GLU A 203 -11.43 -14.02 12.25
N SER A 204 -10.67 -14.91 12.89
CA SER A 204 -11.00 -15.45 14.21
C SER A 204 -10.89 -14.45 15.37
N GLN A 205 -10.28 -13.28 15.14
CA GLN A 205 -9.95 -12.29 16.16
C GLN A 205 -10.53 -10.90 15.85
N LEU A 206 -11.42 -10.76 14.86
CA LEU A 206 -11.96 -9.46 14.47
C LEU A 206 -12.69 -8.75 15.62
N GLU A 207 -13.29 -9.50 16.55
CA GLU A 207 -13.96 -8.97 17.73
C GLU A 207 -12.98 -8.30 18.72
N GLU A 208 -11.69 -8.59 18.63
CA GLU A 208 -10.64 -7.97 19.47
C GLU A 208 -10.18 -6.60 18.94
N ILE A 209 -10.70 -6.15 17.79
CA ILE A 209 -10.34 -4.85 17.21
C ILE A 209 -11.07 -3.73 17.96
N SER A 210 -10.33 -3.09 18.87
CA SER A 210 -10.86 -2.13 19.85
C SER A 210 -10.49 -0.65 19.62
N SER A 211 -9.49 -0.33 18.79
CA SER A 211 -9.13 1.06 18.45
C SER A 211 -10.13 1.70 17.47
N PRO A 212 -10.20 3.05 17.41
CA PRO A 212 -10.93 3.75 16.36
C PRO A 212 -10.57 3.24 14.96
N LEU A 213 -11.57 3.00 14.12
CA LEU A 213 -11.41 2.23 12.88
C LEU A 213 -12.04 2.95 11.68
N LEU A 214 -11.22 3.29 10.68
CA LEU A 214 -11.70 3.73 9.38
C LEU A 214 -11.47 2.62 8.33
N ILE A 215 -12.52 2.26 7.61
CA ILE A 215 -12.46 1.30 6.51
C ILE A 215 -12.96 1.98 5.23
N LEU A 216 -12.12 1.99 4.21
CA LEU A 216 -12.45 2.46 2.87
C LEU A 216 -12.42 1.26 1.91
N HIS A 217 -13.45 1.07 1.10
CA HIS A 217 -13.50 -0.05 0.15
C HIS A 217 -14.20 0.33 -1.16
N GLY A 218 -13.68 -0.15 -2.30
CA GLY A 218 -14.33 0.02 -3.60
C GLY A 218 -15.54 -0.89 -3.72
N GLY A 219 -16.71 -0.36 -4.09
CA GLY A 219 -17.94 -1.15 -4.20
C GLY A 219 -17.94 -2.19 -5.32
N ALA A 220 -17.03 -2.04 -6.29
CA ALA A 220 -16.83 -2.97 -7.42
C ALA A 220 -15.44 -3.65 -7.36
N ASP A 221 -14.83 -3.72 -6.18
CA ASP A 221 -13.57 -4.43 -5.98
C ASP A 221 -13.71 -5.93 -6.26
N MET A 222 -12.91 -6.43 -7.20
CA MET A 222 -12.87 -7.83 -7.62
C MET A 222 -11.62 -8.57 -7.12
N VAL A 223 -10.74 -7.88 -6.39
CA VAL A 223 -9.51 -8.42 -5.80
C VAL A 223 -9.76 -8.79 -4.34
N THR A 224 -10.33 -7.87 -3.56
CA THR A 224 -10.84 -8.15 -2.22
C THR A 224 -12.33 -7.87 -2.20
N ASP A 225 -13.14 -8.88 -1.85
CA ASP A 225 -14.59 -8.73 -1.85
C ASP A 225 -15.03 -7.67 -0.80
N PRO A 226 -15.78 -6.61 -1.16
CA PRO A 226 -16.22 -5.58 -0.22
C PRO A 226 -17.03 -6.10 0.97
N GLN A 227 -17.65 -7.28 0.85
CA GLN A 227 -18.34 -7.95 1.96
C GLN A 227 -17.39 -8.27 3.11
N VAL A 228 -16.09 -8.49 2.86
CA VAL A 228 -15.11 -8.74 3.92
C VAL A 228 -14.94 -7.52 4.82
N SER A 229 -15.02 -6.31 4.25
CA SER A 229 -14.96 -5.07 5.01
C SER A 229 -16.23 -4.75 5.77
N LYS A 230 -17.40 -5.15 5.24
CA LYS A 230 -18.65 -5.12 6.00
C LYS A 230 -18.60 -6.08 7.18
N PHE A 231 -18.13 -7.31 6.97
CA PHE A 231 -17.96 -8.30 8.02
C PHE A 231 -17.00 -7.82 9.11
N LEU A 232 -15.85 -7.24 8.72
CA LEU A 232 -14.92 -6.59 9.64
C LEU A 232 -15.59 -5.46 10.44
N TYR A 233 -16.32 -4.57 9.75
CA TYR A 233 -17.04 -3.48 10.40
C TYR A 233 -18.04 -4.00 11.43
N GLU A 234 -18.81 -5.03 11.10
CA GLU A 234 -19.80 -5.61 12.01
C GLU A 234 -19.15 -6.27 13.23
N LYS A 235 -18.05 -7.00 13.01
CA LYS A 235 -17.38 -7.78 14.06
C LYS A 235 -16.49 -6.96 14.99
N ALA A 236 -15.83 -5.92 14.51
CA ALA A 236 -14.95 -5.09 15.34
C ALA A 236 -15.67 -4.58 16.60
N SER A 237 -15.06 -4.73 17.79
CA SER A 237 -15.68 -4.34 19.06
C SER A 237 -15.71 -2.83 19.31
N THR A 238 -14.85 -2.07 18.64
CA THR A 238 -14.88 -0.61 18.71
C THR A 238 -16.25 -0.06 18.30
N LYS A 239 -16.71 0.97 19.03
CA LYS A 239 -17.90 1.75 18.68
C LYS A 239 -17.55 2.90 17.74
N ASP A 240 -16.31 3.35 17.78
CA ASP A 240 -15.77 4.36 16.89
C ASP A 240 -15.26 3.68 15.64
N LYS A 241 -16.20 3.42 14.73
CA LYS A 241 -15.91 2.78 13.45
C LYS A 241 -16.71 3.41 12.33
N THR A 242 -16.03 3.62 11.21
CA THR A 242 -16.62 4.16 9.98
C THR A 242 -16.26 3.25 8.82
N LEU A 243 -17.27 2.85 8.04
CA LEU A 243 -17.09 2.15 6.76
C LEU A 243 -17.59 3.05 5.64
N LYS A 244 -16.73 3.33 4.65
CA LYS A 244 -17.08 4.02 3.42
C LYS A 244 -16.90 3.10 2.23
N LEU A 245 -18.01 2.82 1.54
CA LEU A 245 -18.05 2.07 0.29
C LEU A 245 -18.15 3.05 -0.87
N TYR A 246 -17.17 3.02 -1.77
CA TYR A 246 -17.11 3.87 -2.95
C TYR A 246 -17.76 3.15 -4.14
N ASP A 247 -19.02 3.44 -4.40
CA ASP A 247 -19.78 2.74 -5.44
C ASP A 247 -19.09 2.81 -6.82
N GLY A 248 -19.02 1.64 -7.47
CA GLY A 248 -18.32 1.44 -8.74
C GLY A 248 -16.79 1.57 -8.71
N SER A 249 -16.16 1.89 -7.57
CA SER A 249 -14.70 1.95 -7.46
C SER A 249 -14.08 0.57 -7.26
N TYR A 250 -12.86 0.42 -7.77
CA TYR A 250 -12.10 -0.83 -7.79
C TYR A 250 -11.18 -0.93 -6.56
N HIS A 251 -10.25 -1.88 -6.55
CA HIS A 251 -9.35 -2.17 -5.43
C HIS A 251 -8.41 -1.01 -5.05
N SER A 252 -7.78 -0.38 -6.04
CA SER A 252 -6.79 0.69 -5.84
C SER A 252 -7.47 2.05 -5.72
N ILE A 253 -8.21 2.29 -4.63
CA ILE A 253 -9.02 3.51 -4.44
C ILE A 253 -8.15 4.77 -4.39
N LEU A 254 -6.92 4.68 -3.87
CA LEU A 254 -6.04 5.84 -3.66
C LEU A 254 -5.18 6.18 -4.88
N GLU A 255 -5.08 5.28 -5.85
CA GLU A 255 -4.12 5.38 -6.95
C GLU A 255 -4.63 4.88 -8.30
N GLY A 256 -5.75 4.16 -8.34
CA GLY A 256 -6.27 3.47 -9.53
C GLY A 256 -7.64 3.96 -10.02
N GLU A 257 -8.27 4.89 -9.33
CA GLU A 257 -9.55 5.53 -9.71
C GLU A 257 -9.34 6.88 -10.43
N PRO A 258 -10.36 7.50 -11.06
CA PRO A 258 -10.30 8.89 -11.51
C PRO A 258 -9.87 9.87 -10.40
N ASP A 259 -9.23 10.99 -10.78
CA ASP A 259 -8.59 11.93 -9.83
C ASP A 259 -9.57 12.49 -8.78
N ASP A 260 -10.81 12.81 -9.18
CA ASP A 260 -11.86 13.28 -8.29
C ASP A 260 -12.24 12.25 -7.22
N ARG A 261 -12.28 10.97 -7.59
CA ARG A 261 -12.56 9.87 -6.67
C ARG A 261 -11.42 9.66 -5.69
N ILE A 262 -10.18 9.71 -6.16
CA ILE A 262 -8.98 9.64 -5.30
C ILE A 262 -8.97 10.82 -4.32
N SER A 263 -9.18 12.05 -4.80
CA SER A 263 -9.22 13.23 -3.95
C SER A 263 -10.30 13.12 -2.88
N THR A 264 -11.48 12.58 -3.22
CA THR A 264 -12.54 12.31 -2.25
C THR A 264 -12.07 11.34 -1.18
N ALA A 265 -11.45 10.23 -1.56
CA ALA A 265 -10.96 9.23 -0.60
C ALA A 265 -9.86 9.78 0.31
N ILE A 266 -8.92 10.57 -0.23
CA ILE A 266 -7.88 11.23 0.56
C ILE A 266 -8.49 12.25 1.53
N ASN A 267 -9.46 13.05 1.10
CA ASN A 267 -10.13 14.02 1.96
C ASN A 267 -10.89 13.33 3.11
N ASP A 268 -11.48 12.17 2.84
CA ASP A 268 -12.14 11.36 3.86
C ASP A 268 -11.14 10.82 4.91
N ILE A 269 -9.95 10.41 4.47
CA ILE A 269 -8.85 10.03 5.37
C ILE A 269 -8.42 11.21 6.24
N ILE A 270 -8.14 12.37 5.61
CA ILE A 270 -7.68 13.57 6.32
C ILE A 270 -8.73 14.03 7.33
N SER A 271 -10.00 14.12 6.91
CA SER A 271 -11.09 14.54 7.80
C SER A 271 -11.25 13.60 9.00
N TRP A 272 -11.06 12.30 8.79
CA TRP A 272 -11.09 11.34 9.88
C TRP A 272 -9.91 11.53 10.82
N LEU A 273 -8.68 11.64 10.30
CA LEU A 273 -7.48 11.88 11.12
C LEU A 273 -7.60 13.17 11.94
N ASP A 274 -8.04 14.27 11.33
CA ASP A 274 -8.23 15.57 11.99
C ASP A 274 -9.24 15.51 13.15
N SER A 275 -10.21 14.58 13.10
CA SER A 275 -11.18 14.38 14.18
C SER A 275 -10.68 13.50 15.34
N HIS A 276 -9.50 12.89 15.20
CA HIS A 276 -8.86 12.00 16.18
C HIS A 276 -7.47 12.50 16.62
N CYS A 277 -7.10 13.72 16.23
CA CYS A 277 -5.85 14.39 16.61
C CYS A 277 -6.12 15.61 17.52
#